data_AF-A0A212D6G3-F1
#
_entry.id   AF-A0A212D6G3-F1
#
_cell.length_a   1.000
_cell.length_b   1.000
_cell.length_c   1.000
_cell.angle_alpha   90.00
_cell.angle_beta   90.00
_cell.angle_gamma   90.00
#
_symmetry.space_group_name_H-M   'P 1'
#
loop_
_entity.id
_entity.type
_entity.pdbx_description
1 polymer ?
#
loop_
_entity_poly.entity_id
_entity_poly.type
_entity_poly.pdbx_seq_one_letter_code
_entity_poly.pdbx_strand_id
1 'polypeptide(L)'
;MKDLGAEYLAGREGVQLFGLLNLYLEQEQRFQPREKGLSLIEATPEVKPKHLSCIGVCCFLLAARIVEEECNIPSTHDVIRISQCKCTASDIKRMEKIISEKLHYEFEATTALNFLHLYHTIVLCHTSERKEILSLDKLEAQLKACCCRLTFSKAKPSILALCLLNLEVETLKSIELLEILLLVKKHSK
;
A
#
# COMPACT_ATOMS: atom_id res chain seq x y z
N MET A 1 0.61 23.48 -30.36
CA MET A 1 0.66 22.60 -29.18
C MET A 1 1.73 23.15 -28.26
N LYS A 2 1.33 23.87 -27.22
CA LYS A 2 2.27 24.29 -26.18
C LYS A 2 2.67 23.04 -25.40
N ASP A 3 3.95 22.94 -25.10
CA ASP A 3 4.55 21.87 -24.32
C ASP A 3 4.14 22.03 -22.85
N LEU A 4 2.87 21.76 -22.53
CA LEU A 4 2.31 21.90 -21.18
C LEU A 4 3.07 21.03 -20.17
N GLY A 5 3.71 19.95 -20.62
CA GLY A 5 4.52 19.07 -19.78
C GLY A 5 5.75 19.74 -19.18
N ALA A 6 6.38 20.68 -19.89
CA ALA A 6 7.63 21.31 -19.42
C ALA A 6 7.39 22.45 -18.41
N GLU A 7 6.30 23.22 -18.56
CA GLU A 7 5.98 24.32 -17.66
C GLU A 7 5.40 23.85 -16.32
N TYR A 8 4.63 22.76 -16.28
CA TYR A 8 4.07 22.22 -15.03
C TYR A 8 5.09 21.42 -14.20
N LEU A 9 6.08 20.80 -14.83
CA LEU A 9 7.19 20.12 -14.15
C LEU A 9 8.21 21.07 -13.50
N ALA A 10 8.18 22.37 -13.85
CA ALA A 10 9.16 23.36 -13.40
C ALA A 10 8.89 23.91 -11.98
N GLY A 11 7.74 23.60 -11.38
CA GLY A 11 7.46 23.92 -9.98
C GLY A 11 8.34 23.10 -9.03
N ARG A 12 8.93 23.74 -8.02
CA ARG A 12 9.78 23.09 -7.00
C ARG A 12 9.10 21.87 -6.34
N GLU A 13 7.77 21.92 -6.22
CA GLU A 13 6.93 20.83 -5.67
C GLU A 13 6.82 19.61 -6.60
N GLY A 14 6.67 19.81 -7.91
CA GLY A 14 6.58 18.71 -8.88
C GLY A 14 7.86 17.87 -8.89
N VAL A 15 9.02 18.53 -8.91
CA VAL A 15 10.34 17.87 -8.85
C VAL A 15 10.50 17.04 -7.56
N GLN A 16 10.01 17.55 -6.42
CA GLN A 16 10.05 16.83 -5.15
C GLN A 16 9.15 15.58 -5.15
N LEU A 17 7.93 15.68 -5.68
CA LEU A 17 7.00 14.56 -5.75
C LEU A 17 7.52 13.43 -6.66
N PHE A 18 8.12 13.77 -7.81
CA PHE A 18 8.74 12.77 -8.67
C PHE A 18 10.02 12.17 -8.04
N GLY A 19 10.77 12.95 -7.25
CA GLY A 19 11.87 12.43 -6.44
C GLY A 19 11.40 11.42 -5.40
N LEU A 20 10.28 11.72 -4.71
CA LEU A 20 9.64 10.80 -3.77
C LEU A 20 9.10 9.54 -4.45
N LEU A 21 8.57 9.68 -5.68
CA LEU A 21 8.13 8.54 -6.48
C LEU A 21 9.29 7.60 -6.80
N ASN A 22 10.42 8.14 -7.24
CA ASN A 22 11.62 7.34 -7.48
C ASN A 22 12.08 6.61 -6.21
N LEU A 23 12.12 7.30 -5.07
CA LEU A 23 12.44 6.68 -3.79
C LEU A 23 11.48 5.52 -3.49
N TYR A 24 10.17 5.71 -3.64
CA TYR A 24 9.17 4.68 -3.38
C TYR A 24 9.31 3.48 -4.33
N LEU A 25 9.62 3.71 -5.61
CA LEU A 25 9.90 2.66 -6.59
C LEU A 25 11.18 1.89 -6.25
N GLU A 26 12.24 2.55 -5.81
CA GLU A 26 13.47 1.89 -5.33
C GLU A 26 13.19 1.03 -4.09
N GLN A 27 12.41 1.56 -3.14
CA GLN A 27 12.00 0.82 -1.94
C GLN A 27 11.12 -0.39 -2.31
N GLU A 28 10.20 -0.26 -3.27
CA GLU A 28 9.40 -1.38 -3.78
C GLU A 28 10.27 -2.49 -4.41
N GLN A 29 11.40 -2.13 -5.05
CA GLN A 29 12.35 -3.10 -5.59
C GLN A 29 13.17 -3.80 -4.51
N ARG A 30 13.61 -3.05 -3.47
CA ARG A 30 14.39 -3.60 -2.34
C ARG A 30 13.53 -4.47 -1.43
N PHE A 31 12.35 -3.99 -1.11
CA PHE A 31 11.36 -4.67 -0.30
C PHE A 31 10.29 -5.19 -1.25
N GLN A 32 10.52 -6.32 -1.91
CA GLN A 32 9.40 -7.06 -2.50
C GLN A 32 8.63 -7.74 -1.35
N PRO A 33 7.55 -7.14 -0.82
CA PRO A 33 6.87 -7.66 0.37
C PRO A 33 6.05 -8.91 -0.01
N ARG A 34 5.84 -9.10 -1.32
CA ARG A 34 5.04 -10.16 -1.95
C ARG A 34 5.71 -11.51 -1.88
N GLU A 35 7.02 -11.57 -2.05
CA GLU A 35 7.75 -12.84 -2.02
C GLU A 35 8.16 -13.26 -0.61
N LYS A 36 8.07 -12.43 0.43
CA LYS A 36 8.47 -12.82 1.80
C LYS A 36 7.26 -13.06 2.71
N GLY A 37 6.24 -12.19 2.69
CA GLY A 37 5.06 -12.33 3.55
C GLY A 37 4.05 -13.37 3.04
N LEU A 38 3.76 -13.35 1.74
CA LEU A 38 2.88 -14.35 1.12
C LEU A 38 3.59 -15.70 0.97
N SER A 39 4.89 -15.73 0.66
CA SER A 39 5.68 -16.97 0.76
C SER A 39 5.78 -17.48 2.19
N LEU A 40 5.65 -16.64 3.22
CA LEU A 40 5.54 -17.15 4.58
C LEU A 40 4.36 -18.10 4.74
N ILE A 41 3.26 -17.77 4.08
CA ILE A 41 2.01 -18.52 4.11
C ILE A 41 2.03 -19.65 3.06
N GLU A 42 2.56 -19.38 1.87
CA GLU A 42 2.59 -20.31 0.71
C GLU A 42 3.79 -21.28 0.73
N ALA A 43 5.00 -20.82 1.09
CA ALA A 43 6.25 -21.60 1.12
C ALA A 43 6.46 -22.34 2.45
N THR A 44 5.54 -22.25 3.40
CA THR A 44 5.54 -23.12 4.57
C THR A 44 4.56 -24.27 4.31
N PRO A 45 5.01 -25.44 3.82
CA PRO A 45 4.15 -26.59 3.51
C PRO A 45 3.40 -27.19 4.72
N GLU A 46 3.46 -26.56 5.90
CA GLU A 46 2.98 -27.07 7.18
C GLU A 46 2.17 -26.05 8.02
N VAL A 47 1.69 -24.93 7.45
CA VAL A 47 0.76 -24.07 8.21
C VAL A 47 -0.59 -24.76 8.32
N LYS A 48 -0.78 -25.47 9.44
CA LYS A 48 -2.08 -26.06 9.78
C LYS A 48 -3.12 -24.93 9.81
N PRO A 49 -4.32 -25.11 9.23
CA PRO A 49 -5.38 -24.08 9.21
C PRO A 49 -5.66 -23.45 10.59
N LYS A 50 -5.48 -24.23 11.67
CA LYS A 50 -5.60 -23.77 13.06
C LYS A 50 -4.66 -22.62 13.46
N HIS A 51 -3.55 -22.41 12.74
CA HIS A 51 -2.58 -21.35 13.04
C HIS A 51 -2.84 -20.06 12.24
N LEU A 52 -3.65 -20.10 11.17
CA LEU A 52 -3.86 -18.94 10.29
C LEU A 52 -4.46 -17.74 11.04
N SER A 53 -5.42 -17.98 11.95
CA SER A 53 -6.00 -16.92 12.78
C SER A 53 -4.95 -16.30 13.72
N CYS A 54 -4.08 -17.11 14.32
CA CYS A 54 -3.00 -16.64 15.19
C CYS A 54 -1.97 -15.80 14.41
N ILE A 55 -1.61 -16.25 13.20
CA ILE A 55 -0.73 -15.49 12.28
C ILE A 55 -1.37 -14.15 11.94
N GLY A 56 -2.64 -14.13 11.54
CA GLY A 56 -3.35 -12.91 11.18
C GLY A 56 -3.43 -11.90 12.33
N VAL A 57 -3.79 -12.35 13.53
CA VAL A 57 -3.81 -11.50 14.75
C VAL A 57 -2.43 -10.96 15.08
N CYS A 58 -1.40 -11.80 14.97
CA CYS A 58 -0.04 -11.39 15.22
C CYS A 58 0.45 -10.34 14.21
N CYS A 59 0.19 -10.56 12.91
CA CYS A 59 0.51 -9.59 11.86
C CYS A 59 -0.20 -8.25 12.08
N PHE A 60 -1.47 -8.28 12.48
CA PHE A 60 -2.23 -7.07 12.81
C PHE A 60 -1.61 -6.30 13.98
N LEU A 61 -1.26 -6.98 15.07
CA LEU A 61 -0.64 -6.36 16.24
C LEU A 61 0.75 -5.78 15.90
N LEU A 62 1.55 -6.50 15.11
CA LEU A 62 2.84 -5.99 14.62
C LEU A 62 2.65 -4.73 13.78
N ALA A 63 1.75 -4.78 12.79
CA ALA A 63 1.46 -3.63 11.93
C ALA A 63 0.98 -2.42 12.75
N ALA A 64 0.08 -2.62 13.72
CA ALA A 64 -0.38 -1.56 14.60
C ALA A 64 0.79 -0.92 15.38
N ARG A 65 1.73 -1.72 15.92
CA ARG A 65 2.90 -1.18 16.63
C ARG A 65 3.86 -0.38 15.75
N ILE A 66 3.88 -0.65 14.44
CA ILE A 66 4.77 0.03 13.49
C ILE A 66 4.12 1.33 13.00
N VAL A 67 2.80 1.30 12.77
CA VAL A 67 2.07 2.37 12.09
C VAL A 67 1.43 3.35 13.06
N GLU A 68 0.94 2.87 14.19
CA GLU A 68 0.14 3.67 15.13
C GLU A 68 0.98 4.21 16.29
N GLU A 69 0.54 5.33 16.85
CA GLU A 69 1.07 5.86 18.11
C GLU A 69 0.77 4.90 19.27
N GLU A 70 1.61 4.89 20.31
CA GLU A 70 1.53 3.96 21.45
C GLU A 70 0.13 3.93 22.11
N CYS A 71 -0.55 5.08 22.17
CA CYS A 71 -1.90 5.20 22.75
C CYS A 71 -3.00 4.55 21.90
N ASN A 72 -2.76 4.34 20.61
CA ASN A 72 -3.70 3.75 19.65
C ASN A 72 -3.45 2.24 19.44
N ILE A 73 -2.34 1.70 19.97
CA ILE A 73 -2.01 0.28 19.85
C ILE A 73 -3.00 -0.54 20.68
N PRO A 74 -3.76 -1.46 20.06
CA PRO A 74 -4.75 -2.25 20.79
C PRO A 74 -4.09 -3.30 21.67
N SER A 75 -4.68 -3.59 22.82
CA SER A 75 -4.16 -4.61 23.72
C SER A 75 -4.24 -6.01 23.08
N THR A 76 -3.21 -6.84 23.27
CA THR A 76 -3.19 -8.21 22.72
C THR A 76 -4.41 -9.02 23.17
N HIS A 77 -4.86 -8.84 24.42
CA HIS A 77 -6.03 -9.54 24.97
C HIS A 77 -7.33 -9.12 24.27
N ASP A 78 -7.51 -7.83 23.98
CA ASP A 78 -8.71 -7.34 23.30
C ASP A 78 -8.74 -7.83 21.85
N VAL A 79 -7.60 -7.79 21.14
CA VAL A 79 -7.54 -8.30 19.76
C VAL A 79 -7.83 -9.80 19.70
N ILE A 80 -7.28 -10.60 20.62
CA ILE A 80 -7.60 -12.04 20.71
C ILE A 80 -9.10 -12.24 20.93
N ARG A 81 -9.70 -11.48 21.86
CA ARG A 81 -11.13 -11.57 22.17
C ARG A 81 -12.01 -11.20 20.96
N ILE A 82 -11.71 -10.07 20.31
CA ILE A 82 -12.50 -9.55 19.18
C ILE A 82 -12.37 -10.43 17.94
N SER A 83 -11.15 -10.89 17.63
CA SER A 83 -10.89 -11.76 16.48
C SER A 83 -11.43 -13.19 16.65
N GLN A 84 -11.87 -13.55 17.87
CA GLN A 84 -12.25 -14.91 18.24
C GLN A 84 -11.13 -15.93 17.98
N CYS A 85 -9.88 -15.46 18.00
CA CYS A 85 -8.72 -16.33 17.89
C CYS A 85 -8.65 -17.21 19.12
N LYS A 86 -8.56 -18.52 18.93
CA LYS A 86 -8.40 -19.51 20.02
C LYS A 86 -6.96 -19.57 20.55
N CYS A 87 -6.18 -18.49 20.38
CA CYS A 87 -4.78 -18.39 20.74
C CYS A 87 -4.63 -17.70 22.11
N THR A 88 -3.55 -18.02 22.82
CA THR A 88 -3.18 -17.30 24.05
C THR A 88 -2.23 -16.13 23.74
N ALA A 89 -2.10 -15.18 24.66
CA ALA A 89 -1.10 -14.10 24.53
C ALA A 89 0.32 -14.66 24.38
N SER A 90 0.62 -15.80 25.01
CA SER A 90 1.88 -16.52 24.87
C SER A 90 2.08 -17.09 23.46
N ASP A 91 1.01 -17.57 22.82
CA ASP A 91 1.07 -18.05 21.43
C ASP A 91 1.31 -16.90 20.46
N ILE A 92 0.68 -15.74 20.69
CA ILE A 92 0.94 -14.51 19.93
C ILE A 92 2.41 -14.11 20.07
N LYS A 93 2.96 -14.05 21.29
CA LYS A 93 4.37 -13.71 21.51
C LYS A 93 5.33 -14.68 20.82
N ARG A 94 5.00 -15.98 20.80
CA ARG A 94 5.79 -16.98 20.07
C ARG A 94 5.70 -16.75 18.55
N MET A 95 4.49 -16.48 18.04
CA MET A 95 4.26 -16.20 16.63
C MET A 95 4.96 -14.92 16.17
N GLU A 96 5.00 -13.90 17.03
CA GLU A 96 5.68 -12.64 16.80
C GLU A 96 7.16 -12.86 16.54
N LYS A 97 7.82 -13.66 17.38
CA LYS A 97 9.22 -14.04 17.18
C LYS A 97 9.43 -14.76 15.84
N ILE A 98 8.58 -15.74 15.52
CA ILE A 98 8.66 -16.50 14.27
C ILE A 98 8.52 -15.59 13.05
N ILE A 99 7.52 -14.72 13.05
CA ILE A 99 7.27 -13.78 11.95
C ILE A 99 8.42 -12.79 11.82
N SER A 100 8.90 -12.22 12.94
CA SER A 100 10.00 -11.27 12.95
C SER A 100 11.29 -11.88 12.42
N GLU A 101 11.63 -13.09 12.85
CA GLU A 101 12.81 -13.83 12.36
C GLU A 101 12.72 -14.11 10.86
N LYS A 102 11.54 -14.52 10.38
CA LYS A 102 11.31 -14.81 8.96
C LYS A 102 11.30 -13.56 8.08
N LEU A 103 10.91 -12.41 8.63
CA LEU A 103 10.97 -11.11 7.97
C LEU A 103 12.32 -10.42 8.18
N HIS A 104 13.28 -11.06 8.85
CA HIS A 104 14.58 -10.46 9.20
C HIS A 104 14.46 -9.13 9.95
N TYR A 105 13.38 -8.95 10.73
CA TYR A 105 13.03 -7.71 11.42
C TYR A 105 12.86 -6.50 10.50
N GLU A 106 12.67 -6.72 9.20
CA GLU A 106 12.38 -5.70 8.20
C GLU A 106 10.86 -5.56 8.03
N PHE A 107 10.31 -4.50 8.63
CA PHE A 107 8.87 -4.23 8.58
C PHE A 107 8.50 -2.97 7.79
N GLU A 108 9.47 -2.17 7.39
CA GLU A 108 9.25 -1.01 6.54
C GLU A 108 9.07 -1.46 5.09
N ALA A 109 7.86 -1.29 4.57
CA ALA A 109 7.55 -1.57 3.17
C ALA A 109 6.67 -0.48 2.59
N THR A 110 7.01 0.01 1.40
CA THR A 110 6.13 0.89 0.65
C THR A 110 4.86 0.13 0.28
N THR A 111 3.71 0.67 0.70
CA THR A 111 2.41 0.06 0.44
C THR A 111 1.77 0.62 -0.83
N ALA A 112 0.74 -0.06 -1.34
CA ALA A 112 -0.05 0.47 -2.45
C ALA A 112 -0.78 1.76 -2.06
N LEU A 113 -1.06 1.97 -0.77
CA LEU A 113 -1.67 3.19 -0.27
C LEU A 113 -0.70 4.37 -0.39
N ASN A 114 0.58 4.17 -0.05
CA ASN A 114 1.62 5.20 -0.19
C ASN A 114 1.73 5.67 -1.66
N PHE A 115 1.75 4.72 -2.61
CA PHE A 115 1.73 5.05 -4.03
C PHE A 115 0.44 5.74 -4.46
N LEU A 116 -0.72 5.29 -3.98
CA LEU A 116 -2.01 5.87 -4.32
C LEU A 116 -2.10 7.34 -3.88
N HIS A 117 -1.70 7.64 -2.64
CA HIS A 117 -1.63 9.00 -2.12
C HIS A 117 -0.67 9.87 -2.93
N LEU A 118 0.51 9.34 -3.26
CA LEU A 118 1.51 10.05 -4.04
C LEU A 118 1.01 10.36 -5.46
N TYR A 119 0.46 9.37 -6.16
CA TYR A 119 -0.08 9.56 -7.50
C TYR A 119 -1.28 10.51 -7.51
N HIS A 120 -2.17 10.41 -6.53
CA HIS A 120 -3.29 11.34 -6.37
C HIS A 120 -2.80 12.77 -6.16
N THR A 121 -1.80 12.97 -5.30
CA THR A 121 -1.17 14.27 -5.07
C THR A 121 -0.53 14.83 -6.34
N ILE A 122 0.23 14.01 -7.08
CA ILE A 122 0.82 14.43 -8.37
C ILE A 122 -0.28 14.87 -9.34
N VAL A 123 -1.36 14.11 -9.46
CA VAL A 123 -2.47 14.45 -10.35
C VAL A 123 -3.17 15.75 -9.92
N LEU A 124 -3.40 15.96 -8.63
CA LEU A 124 -4.00 17.20 -8.11
C LEU A 124 -3.11 18.42 -8.34
N CYS A 125 -1.79 18.32 -8.13
CA CYS A 125 -0.86 19.42 -8.34
C CYS A 125 -0.79 19.90 -9.80
N HIS A 126 -1.10 19.02 -10.76
CA HIS A 126 -1.04 19.32 -12.19
C HIS A 126 -2.42 19.61 -12.81
N THR A 127 -3.50 19.58 -12.02
CA THR A 127 -4.85 19.88 -12.49
C THR A 127 -5.20 21.34 -12.17
N SER A 128 -5.50 22.14 -13.19
CA SER A 128 -5.62 23.60 -13.07
C SER A 128 -6.90 24.07 -12.36
N GLU A 129 -8.01 23.31 -12.39
CA GLU A 129 -9.32 23.87 -11.99
C GLU A 129 -10.28 22.94 -11.23
N ARG A 130 -9.94 21.67 -10.95
CA ARG A 130 -10.95 20.74 -10.39
C ARG A 130 -10.41 19.87 -9.27
N LYS A 131 -10.26 20.48 -8.09
CA LYS A 131 -9.96 19.77 -6.83
C LYS A 131 -11.03 18.74 -6.42
N GLU A 132 -12.23 18.77 -7.01
CA GLU A 132 -13.38 18.00 -6.52
C GLU A 132 -13.70 16.69 -7.28
N ILE A 133 -12.99 16.33 -8.36
CA ILE A 133 -13.42 15.16 -9.16
C ILE A 133 -12.84 13.83 -8.63
N LEU A 134 -11.57 13.80 -8.22
CA LEU A 134 -10.92 12.57 -7.77
C LEU A 134 -11.09 12.37 -6.26
N SER A 135 -12.14 11.65 -5.87
CA SER A 135 -12.39 11.29 -4.47
C SER A 135 -11.32 10.31 -3.97
N LEU A 136 -10.46 10.79 -3.07
CA LEU A 136 -9.45 9.96 -2.42
C LEU A 136 -10.10 8.84 -1.59
N ASP A 137 -11.17 9.15 -0.86
CA ASP A 137 -11.90 8.17 -0.05
C ASP A 137 -12.42 6.99 -0.87
N LYS A 138 -12.93 7.27 -2.09
CA LYS A 138 -13.39 6.23 -3.02
C LYS A 138 -12.23 5.34 -3.47
N LEU A 139 -11.10 5.94 -3.84
CA LEU A 139 -9.91 5.22 -4.26
C LEU A 139 -9.34 4.35 -3.13
N GLU A 140 -9.30 4.88 -1.90
CA GLU A 140 -8.90 4.10 -0.73
C GLU A 140 -9.85 2.94 -0.44
N ALA A 141 -11.16 3.15 -0.55
CA ALA A 141 -12.15 2.09 -0.38
C ALA A 141 -11.98 0.98 -1.43
N GLN A 142 -11.72 1.35 -2.68
CA GLN A 142 -11.42 0.38 -3.75
C GLN A 142 -10.11 -0.37 -3.47
N LEU A 143 -9.06 0.32 -3.00
CA LEU A 143 -7.80 -0.32 -2.64
C LEU A 143 -7.99 -1.32 -1.49
N LYS A 144 -8.74 -0.93 -0.45
CA LYS A 144 -9.12 -1.83 0.66
C LYS A 144 -9.82 -3.09 0.13
N ALA A 145 -10.76 -2.93 -0.81
CA ALA A 145 -11.43 -4.07 -1.45
C ALA A 145 -10.48 -4.95 -2.29
N CYS A 146 -9.51 -4.35 -2.99
CA CYS A 146 -8.46 -5.09 -3.70
C CYS A 146 -7.58 -5.90 -2.76
N CYS A 147 -7.19 -5.35 -1.60
CA CYS A 147 -6.39 -6.05 -0.60
C CYS A 147 -7.10 -7.29 -0.03
N CYS A 148 -8.44 -7.35 -0.07
CA CYS A 148 -9.22 -8.54 0.31
C CYS A 148 -9.24 -9.65 -0.75
N ARG A 149 -8.67 -9.43 -1.94
CA ARG A 149 -8.62 -10.42 -3.03
C ARG A 149 -7.21 -10.95 -3.20
N LEU A 150 -7.04 -12.25 -3.01
CA LEU A 150 -5.75 -12.93 -3.22
C LEU A 150 -5.17 -12.71 -4.62
N THR A 151 -5.99 -12.52 -5.65
CA THR A 151 -5.51 -12.24 -7.01
C THR A 151 -4.60 -11.02 -7.10
N PHE A 152 -4.84 -9.99 -6.27
CA PHE A 152 -4.03 -8.77 -6.25
C PHE A 152 -2.84 -8.84 -5.31
N SER A 153 -2.68 -9.92 -4.53
CA SER A 153 -1.52 -10.10 -3.65
C SER A 153 -0.20 -10.25 -4.43
N LYS A 154 -0.27 -10.57 -5.73
CA LYS A 154 0.91 -10.74 -6.62
C LYS A 154 1.29 -9.51 -7.46
N ALA A 155 0.36 -8.59 -7.72
CA ALA A 155 0.58 -7.42 -8.60
C ALA A 155 1.20 -6.21 -7.89
N LYS A 156 2.48 -5.84 -8.15
CA LYS A 156 3.27 -4.72 -7.56
C LYS A 156 2.45 -3.54 -6.96
N PRO A 157 2.75 -3.06 -5.73
CA PRO A 157 1.99 -1.98 -5.09
C PRO A 157 1.77 -0.74 -5.96
N SER A 158 2.82 -0.28 -6.65
CA SER A 158 2.83 0.84 -7.60
C SER A 158 1.82 0.61 -8.73
N ILE A 159 1.86 -0.56 -9.34
CA ILE A 159 0.96 -0.94 -10.44
C ILE A 159 -0.49 -1.02 -9.98
N LEU A 160 -0.75 -1.62 -8.81
CA LEU A 160 -2.11 -1.72 -8.28
C LEU A 160 -2.71 -0.33 -8.03
N ALA A 161 -1.95 0.56 -7.39
CA ALA A 161 -2.37 1.94 -7.14
C ALA A 161 -2.61 2.71 -8.45
N LEU A 162 -1.69 2.57 -9.42
CA LEU A 162 -1.80 3.21 -10.73
C LEU A 162 -3.00 2.70 -11.54
N CYS A 163 -3.32 1.41 -11.46
CA CYS A 163 -4.49 0.82 -12.10
C CYS A 163 -5.80 1.37 -11.52
N LEU A 164 -5.88 1.50 -10.19
CA LEU A 164 -7.05 2.09 -9.53
C LEU A 164 -7.26 3.55 -9.94
N LEU A 165 -6.17 4.34 -9.94
CA LEU A 165 -6.22 5.73 -10.37
C LEU A 165 -6.60 5.86 -11.85
N ASN A 166 -6.03 5.00 -12.72
CA ASN A 166 -6.38 4.96 -14.14
C ASN A 166 -7.86 4.66 -14.36
N LEU A 167 -8.40 3.68 -13.65
CA LEU A 167 -9.80 3.31 -13.74
C LEU A 167 -10.71 4.49 -13.35
N GLU A 168 -10.38 5.19 -12.26
CA GLU A 168 -11.15 6.36 -11.83
C GLU A 168 -11.07 7.49 -12.87
N VAL A 169 -9.88 7.81 -13.38
CA VAL A 169 -9.70 8.82 -14.44
C VAL A 169 -10.50 8.48 -15.70
N GLU A 170 -10.50 7.20 -16.12
CA GLU A 170 -11.30 6.72 -17.26
C GLU A 170 -12.80 6.90 -17.03
N THR A 171 -13.30 6.61 -15.82
CA THR A 171 -14.72 6.83 -15.49
C THR A 171 -15.14 8.29 -15.54
N LEU A 172 -14.21 9.20 -15.24
CA LEU A 172 -14.41 10.64 -15.24
C LEU A 172 -14.28 11.27 -16.63
N LYS A 173 -13.74 10.52 -17.62
CA LYS A 173 -13.54 10.95 -19.02
C LYS A 173 -12.78 12.27 -19.15
N SER A 174 -11.88 12.59 -18.22
CA SER A 174 -11.10 13.82 -18.24
C SER A 174 -9.81 13.65 -19.03
N ILE A 175 -9.67 14.41 -20.11
CA ILE A 175 -8.48 14.38 -20.98
C ILE A 175 -7.24 14.92 -20.25
N GLU A 176 -7.39 15.98 -19.45
CA GLU A 176 -6.30 16.57 -18.65
C GLU A 176 -5.71 15.56 -17.65
N LEU A 177 -6.57 14.82 -16.94
CA LEU A 177 -6.15 13.78 -16.00
C LEU A 177 -5.46 12.61 -16.72
N LEU A 178 -5.88 12.30 -17.94
CA LEU A 178 -5.27 11.25 -18.75
C LEU A 178 -3.83 11.61 -19.17
N GLU A 179 -3.57 12.87 -19.55
CA GLU A 179 -2.24 13.35 -19.91
C GLU A 179 -1.27 13.29 -18.72
N ILE A 180 -1.71 13.73 -17.53
CA ILE A 180 -0.89 13.67 -16.31
C ILE A 180 -0.65 12.21 -15.91
N LEU A 181 -1.65 11.35 -16.03
CA LEU A 181 -1.48 9.93 -15.75
C LEU A 181 -0.51 9.24 -16.72
N LEU A 182 -0.49 9.63 -17.99
CA LEU A 182 0.50 9.15 -18.95
C LEU A 182 1.93 9.57 -18.56
N LEU A 183 2.08 10.78 -17.99
CA LEU A 183 3.36 11.23 -17.43
C LEU A 183 3.79 10.35 -16.24
N VAL A 184 2.89 10.13 -15.28
CA VAL A 184 3.16 9.24 -14.12
C VAL A 184 3.50 7.82 -14.58
N LYS A 185 2.77 7.28 -15.57
CA LYS A 185 3.05 5.97 -16.19
C LYS A 185 4.43 5.92 -16.83
N LYS A 186 4.89 7.00 -17.47
CA LYS A 186 6.23 7.08 -18.06
C LYS A 186 7.33 7.02 -17.01
N HIS A 187 7.10 7.63 -15.85
CA HIS A 187 8.06 7.63 -14.73
C HIS A 187 8.02 6.35 -13.87
N SER A 188 6.97 5.54 -13.98
CA SER A 188 6.80 4.31 -13.18
C SER A 188 7.18 3.03 -13.94
N LYS A 189 7.76 3.13 -15.15
CA LYS A 189 8.21 1.99 -15.98
C LYS A 189 9.60 1.50 -15.60
#